data_AF-A0A7X8R6E9-F1
#
_entry.id   AF-A0A7X8R6E9-F1
#
_cell.length_a   1.000
_cell.length_b   1.000
_cell.length_c   1.000
_cell.angle_alpha   90.00
_cell.angle_beta   90.00
_cell.angle_gamma   90.00
#
_symmetry.space_group_name_H-M   'P 1'
#
loop_
_entity.id
_entity.type
_entity.pdbx_description
1 polymer ?
#
loop_
_entity_poly.entity_id
_entity_poly.type
_entity_poly.pdbx_seq_one_letter_code
_entity_poly.pdbx_strand_id
1 'polypeptide(L)'
;YVFEGLGLGTYLGIYGGLFHLVNHTIIKALLFLSVGALMYATRGRRRISELAGVGKQMPITAFCFIVGALAISGMPPLNGFASKFTLFLAIGEAGLYWALGLSLFTGLLTLACLMRAAYLVFWKTGDDRTVHPVKEVPWPMSLAMVFLAGLCLLIGLYPNLLYPILHQATNAVLAIWSAGQ
;
A
#
# COMPACT_ATOMS: atom_id res chain seq x y z
N TYR A 1 -5.18 -4.77 10.41
CA TYR A 1 -3.76 -4.40 10.49
C TYR A 1 -3.42 -3.37 11.56
N VAL A 2 -3.57 -2.04 11.39
CA VAL A 2 -3.10 -1.07 12.43
C VAL A 2 -3.76 -1.30 13.79
N PHE A 3 -5.09 -1.23 13.83
CA PHE A 3 -5.86 -1.47 15.07
C PHE A 3 -5.74 -2.89 15.59
N GLU A 4 -5.58 -3.85 14.69
CA GLU A 4 -5.34 -5.25 15.06
C GLU A 4 -4.01 -5.39 15.82
N GLY A 5 -2.93 -4.78 15.34
CA GLY A 5 -1.65 -4.77 16.04
C GLY A 5 -1.70 -4.06 17.38
N LEU A 6 -2.31 -2.86 17.43
CA LEU A 6 -2.49 -2.12 18.67
C LEU A 6 -3.34 -2.89 19.69
N GLY A 7 -4.38 -3.58 19.22
CA GLY A 7 -5.30 -4.35 20.05
C GLY A 7 -4.69 -5.60 20.69
N LEU A 8 -3.53 -6.08 20.22
CA LEU A 8 -2.81 -7.17 20.87
C LEU A 8 -2.19 -6.76 22.20
N GLY A 9 -1.92 -5.47 22.42
CA GLY A 9 -1.28 -4.98 23.66
C GLY A 9 0.14 -5.50 23.90
N THR A 10 0.74 -6.21 22.96
CA THR A 10 2.12 -6.71 23.04
C THR A 10 3.08 -5.75 22.33
N TYR A 11 4.36 -5.80 22.70
CA TYR A 11 5.40 -5.02 22.03
C TYR A 11 5.41 -5.26 20.52
N LEU A 12 5.40 -6.53 20.10
CA LEU A 12 5.46 -6.90 18.68
C LEU A 12 4.18 -6.46 17.93
N GLY A 13 3.01 -6.56 18.57
CA GLY A 13 1.75 -6.11 18.00
C GLY A 13 1.69 -4.61 17.79
N ILE A 14 2.05 -3.83 18.82
CA ILE A 14 2.07 -2.36 18.75
C ILE A 14 3.13 -1.89 17.74
N TYR A 15 4.34 -2.45 17.79
CA TYR A 15 5.39 -2.17 16.79
C TYR A 15 4.92 -2.49 15.37
N GLY A 16 4.34 -3.67 15.15
CA GLY A 16 3.80 -4.08 13.85
C GLY A 16 2.68 -3.16 13.37
N GLY A 17 1.80 -2.72 14.27
CA GLY A 17 0.70 -1.79 13.98
C GLY A 17 1.20 -0.41 13.55
N LEU A 18 2.16 0.16 14.28
CA LEU A 18 2.78 1.45 13.96
C LEU A 18 3.63 1.36 12.68
N PHE A 19 4.39 0.28 12.51
CA PHE A 19 5.15 0.04 11.29
C PHE A 19 4.22 -0.04 10.07
N HIS A 20 3.10 -0.74 10.21
CA HIS A 20 2.09 -0.82 9.16
C HIS A 20 1.43 0.53 8.88
N LEU A 21 1.18 1.36 9.91
CA LEU A 21 0.62 2.71 9.73
C LEU A 21 1.50 3.60 8.83
N VAL A 22 2.81 3.62 9.09
CA VAL A 22 3.77 4.38 8.28
C VAL A 22 3.78 3.86 6.84
N ASN A 23 3.93 2.55 6.67
CA ASN A 23 3.97 1.94 5.33
C ASN A 23 2.67 2.16 4.55
N HIS A 24 1.53 1.95 5.19
CA HIS A 24 0.21 2.12 4.58
C HIS A 24 -0.02 3.58 4.15
N THR A 25 0.53 4.56 4.88
CA THR A 25 0.47 5.98 4.49
C THR A 25 1.25 6.24 3.21
N ILE A 26 2.50 5.76 3.12
CA ILE A 26 3.34 5.90 1.92
C ILE A 26 2.69 5.23 0.71
N ILE A 27 2.19 4.01 0.89
CA ILE A 27 1.56 3.25 -0.19
C ILE A 27 0.26 3.93 -0.65
N LYS A 28 -0.57 4.42 0.28
CA LYS A 28 -1.77 5.18 -0.09
C LYS A 28 -1.41 6.46 -0.83
N ALA A 29 -0.39 7.20 -0.40
CA ALA A 29 0.08 8.38 -1.11
C ALA A 29 0.46 8.04 -2.56
N LEU A 30 1.19 6.95 -2.78
CA LEU A 30 1.56 6.47 -4.12
C LEU A 30 0.34 6.11 -4.97
N LEU A 31 -0.61 5.34 -4.42
CA LEU A 31 -1.82 4.91 -5.12
C LEU A 31 -2.73 6.09 -5.45
N PHE A 32 -2.97 6.99 -4.51
CA PHE A 32 -3.78 8.19 -4.73
C PHE A 32 -3.12 9.14 -5.73
N LEU A 33 -1.80 9.30 -5.69
CA LEU A 33 -1.08 10.11 -6.67
C LEU A 33 -1.14 9.48 -8.06
N SER A 34 -1.05 8.15 -8.18
CA SER A 34 -1.18 7.44 -9.46
C SER A 34 -2.58 7.57 -10.05
N VAL A 35 -3.63 7.46 -9.23
CA VAL A 35 -5.02 7.72 -9.65
C VAL A 35 -5.23 9.21 -9.98
N GLY A 36 -4.63 10.12 -9.21
CA GLY A 36 -4.65 11.55 -9.47
C GLY A 36 -3.99 11.91 -10.79
N ALA A 37 -2.87 11.27 -11.13
CA ALA A 37 -2.19 11.39 -12.40
C ALA A 37 -3.08 10.91 -13.57
N LEU A 38 -3.74 9.78 -13.39
CA LEU A 38 -4.71 9.26 -14.36
C LEU A 38 -5.88 10.23 -14.57
N MET A 39 -6.46 10.76 -13.49
CA MET A 39 -7.54 11.75 -13.57
C MET A 39 -7.09 13.06 -14.23
N TYR A 40 -5.87 13.53 -13.94
CA TYR A 40 -5.29 14.71 -14.57
C TYR A 40 -5.15 14.51 -16.08
N ALA A 41 -4.54 13.40 -16.48
CA ALA A 41 -4.28 13.07 -17.88
C ALA A 41 -5.59 12.86 -18.68
N THR A 42 -6.62 12.28 -18.04
CA THR A 42 -7.92 12.01 -18.67
C THR A 42 -8.93 13.14 -18.52
N ARG A 43 -8.51 14.34 -18.09
CA ARG A 43 -9.38 15.52 -17.91
C ARG A 43 -10.58 15.26 -16.98
N GLY A 44 -10.33 14.54 -15.89
CA GLY A 44 -11.27 14.32 -14.80
C GLY A 44 -12.19 13.11 -14.95
N ARG A 45 -11.93 12.18 -15.87
CA ARG A 45 -12.69 10.92 -15.92
C ARG A 45 -12.46 10.09 -14.67
N ARG A 46 -13.54 9.51 -14.13
CA ARG A 46 -13.54 8.76 -12.86
C ARG A 46 -14.10 7.34 -12.98
N ARG A 47 -14.81 7.03 -14.06
CA ARG A 47 -15.38 5.70 -14.27
C ARG A 47 -14.32 4.79 -14.86
N ILE A 48 -14.07 3.64 -14.23
CA ILE A 48 -13.10 2.63 -14.70
C ILE A 48 -13.38 2.22 -16.15
N SER A 49 -14.66 2.17 -16.55
CA SER A 49 -15.08 1.86 -17.93
C SER A 49 -14.57 2.86 -18.98
N GLU A 50 -14.23 4.08 -18.59
CA GLU A 50 -13.73 5.14 -19.48
C GLU A 50 -12.20 5.20 -19.54
N LEU A 51 -11.52 4.48 -18.64
CA LEU A 51 -10.08 4.59 -18.38
C LEU A 51 -9.28 3.41 -18.95
N ALA A 52 -9.90 2.51 -19.70
CA ALA A 52 -9.27 1.28 -20.16
C ALA A 52 -8.20 1.53 -21.24
N GLY A 53 -7.11 0.76 -21.20
CA GLY A 53 -6.08 0.71 -22.24
C GLY A 53 -5.05 1.84 -22.20
N VAL A 54 -4.97 2.60 -21.11
CA VAL A 54 -4.08 3.78 -21.01
C VAL A 54 -2.63 3.43 -20.61
N GLY A 55 -2.34 2.18 -20.27
CA GLY A 55 -1.02 1.76 -19.74
C GLY A 55 0.15 2.00 -20.69
N LYS A 56 -0.05 1.85 -22.01
CA LYS A 56 0.99 2.15 -23.02
C LYS A 56 1.30 3.64 -23.14
N GLN A 57 0.33 4.50 -22.81
CA GLN A 57 0.43 5.95 -22.93
C GLN A 57 0.97 6.60 -21.65
N MET A 58 0.74 5.94 -20.50
CA MET A 58 1.17 6.38 -19.18
C MET A 58 1.98 5.28 -18.46
N PRO A 59 3.14 4.86 -19.01
CA PRO A 59 3.89 3.72 -18.49
C PRO A 59 4.45 3.95 -17.08
N ILE A 60 4.83 5.19 -16.73
CA ILE A 60 5.36 5.51 -15.39
C ILE A 60 4.24 5.42 -14.36
N THR A 61 3.08 6.00 -14.69
CA THR A 61 1.89 5.94 -13.83
C THR A 61 1.43 4.49 -13.63
N ALA A 62 1.38 3.69 -14.70
CA ALA A 62 1.00 2.28 -14.64
C ALA A 62 1.96 1.46 -13.76
N PHE A 63 3.27 1.65 -13.94
CA PHE A 63 4.29 1.00 -13.13
C PHE A 63 4.17 1.37 -11.65
N CYS A 64 4.08 2.67 -11.34
CA CYS A 64 3.95 3.16 -9.97
C CYS A 64 2.67 2.65 -9.30
N PHE A 65 1.55 2.60 -10.02
CA PHE A 65 0.31 2.01 -9.51
C PHE A 65 0.47 0.53 -9.18
N ILE A 66 1.10 -0.26 -10.05
CA ILE A 66 1.36 -1.69 -9.79
C ILE A 66 2.27 -1.85 -8.57
N VAL A 67 3.34 -1.08 -8.45
CA VAL A 67 4.22 -1.13 -7.27
C VAL A 67 3.42 -0.84 -6.00
N GLY A 68 2.57 0.19 -6.01
CA GLY A 68 1.67 0.50 -4.89
C GLY A 68 0.68 -0.62 -4.60
N ALA A 69 0.09 -1.23 -5.64
CA ALA A 69 -0.88 -2.32 -5.52
C ALA A 69 -0.24 -3.59 -4.94
N LEU A 70 0.97 -3.94 -5.37
CA LEU A 70 1.74 -5.05 -4.82
C LEU A 70 2.18 -4.75 -3.38
N ALA A 71 2.56 -3.50 -3.09
CA ALA A 71 2.99 -3.08 -1.76
C ALA A 71 1.83 -3.19 -0.75
N ILE A 72 0.65 -2.63 -1.04
CA ILE A 72 -0.50 -2.71 -0.12
C ILE A 72 -1.03 -4.14 0.04
N SER A 73 -0.86 -4.97 -1.00
CA SER A 73 -1.19 -6.39 -0.94
C SER A 73 -0.24 -7.16 -0.02
N GLY A 74 0.98 -6.66 0.18
CA GLY A 74 1.99 -7.27 1.03
C GLY A 74 2.87 -8.25 0.28
N MET A 75 3.25 -7.95 -0.96
CA MET A 75 4.17 -8.78 -1.74
C MET A 75 5.64 -8.51 -1.36
N PRO A 76 6.48 -9.54 -1.13
CA PRO A 76 7.92 -9.37 -1.10
C PRO A 76 8.42 -8.81 -2.45
N PRO A 77 9.38 -7.86 -2.51
CA PRO A 77 10.22 -7.27 -1.45
C PRO A 77 9.72 -5.91 -0.91
N LEU A 78 8.43 -5.60 -0.97
CA LEU A 78 7.90 -4.25 -0.67
C LEU A 78 7.60 -4.05 0.83
N ASN A 79 7.58 -2.79 1.27
CA ASN A 79 7.36 -2.40 2.67
C ASN A 79 6.07 -2.96 3.32
N GLY A 80 5.00 -3.10 2.55
CA GLY A 80 3.76 -3.66 3.07
C GLY A 80 3.89 -5.13 3.49
N PHE A 81 4.79 -5.91 2.88
CA PHE A 81 5.11 -7.26 3.34
C PHE A 81 5.79 -7.23 4.69
N ALA A 82 6.85 -6.42 4.84
CA ALA A 82 7.62 -6.33 6.09
C ALA A 82 6.73 -6.04 7.30
N SER A 83 5.84 -5.05 7.19
CA SER A 83 4.92 -4.71 8.29
C SER A 83 3.81 -5.74 8.54
N LYS A 84 3.19 -6.31 7.49
CA LYS A 84 2.16 -7.34 7.67
C LYS A 84 2.74 -8.63 8.24
N PHE A 85 3.95 -9.00 7.82
CA PHE A 85 4.63 -10.18 8.34
C PHE A 85 4.90 -10.04 9.85
N THR A 86 5.35 -8.87 10.31
CA THR A 86 5.49 -8.59 11.76
C THR A 86 4.16 -8.73 12.50
N LEU A 87 3.05 -8.23 11.93
CA LEU A 87 1.73 -8.42 12.52
C LEU A 87 1.32 -9.90 12.57
N PHE A 88 1.58 -10.67 11.51
CA PHE A 88 1.26 -12.10 11.49
C PHE A 88 2.02 -12.88 12.56
N LEU A 89 3.29 -12.55 12.79
CA LEU A 89 4.07 -13.12 13.89
C LEU A 89 3.45 -12.76 15.25
N ALA A 90 3.12 -11.48 15.48
CA ALA A 90 2.50 -11.04 16.73
C ALA A 90 1.15 -11.73 17.02
N ILE A 91 0.32 -11.92 15.99
CA ILE A 91 -0.98 -12.60 16.12
C ILE A 91 -0.77 -14.10 16.40
N GLY A 92 0.21 -14.72 15.73
CA GLY A 92 0.59 -16.11 15.94
C GLY A 92 1.08 -16.37 17.37
N GLU A 93 1.94 -15.49 17.89
CA GLU A 93 2.42 -15.54 19.28
C GLU A 93 1.29 -15.39 20.31
N ALA A 94 0.29 -14.57 20.00
CA ALA A 94 -0.92 -14.44 20.81
C ALA A 94 -1.89 -15.64 20.71
N GLY A 95 -1.62 -16.62 19.85
CA GLY A 95 -2.48 -17.79 19.63
C GLY A 95 -3.81 -17.49 18.92
N LEU A 96 -3.97 -16.28 18.35
CA LEU A 96 -5.22 -15.83 17.73
C LEU A 96 -5.30 -16.23 16.25
N TYR A 97 -5.26 -17.54 15.97
CA TYR A 97 -5.19 -18.08 14.60
C TYR A 97 -6.38 -17.69 13.72
N TRP A 98 -7.56 -17.44 14.31
CA TRP A 98 -8.73 -16.96 13.57
C TRP A 98 -8.49 -15.55 12.99
N ALA A 99 -7.82 -14.67 13.75
CA ALA A 99 -7.48 -13.32 13.32
C ALA A 99 -6.39 -13.36 12.25
N LEU A 100 -5.41 -14.26 12.41
CA LEU A 100 -4.37 -14.50 11.40
C LEU A 100 -4.99 -14.94 10.06
N GLY A 101 -5.92 -15.90 10.10
CA GLY A 101 -6.63 -16.37 8.91
C GLY A 101 -7.42 -15.26 8.21
N LEU A 102 -8.14 -14.44 8.96
CA LEU A 102 -8.86 -13.28 8.43
C LEU A 102 -7.90 -12.25 7.81
N SER A 103 -6.75 -12.02 8.43
CA SER A 103 -5.75 -11.06 7.98
C SER A 103 -4.99 -11.50 6.73
N LEU A 104 -4.79 -12.81 6.54
CA LEU A 104 -4.31 -13.38 5.28
C LEU A 104 -5.37 -13.27 4.19
N PHE A 105 -6.62 -13.60 4.51
CA PHE A 105 -7.73 -13.54 3.55
C PHE A 105 -7.98 -12.12 3.04
N THR A 106 -7.97 -11.13 3.92
CA THR A 106 -8.10 -9.70 3.54
C THR A 106 -6.91 -9.23 2.68
N GLY A 107 -5.70 -9.74 2.93
CA GLY A 107 -4.54 -9.49 2.09
C GLY A 107 -4.74 -10.03 0.66
N LEU A 108 -5.24 -11.26 0.54
CA LEU A 108 -5.54 -11.88 -0.76
C LEU A 108 -6.64 -11.15 -1.51
N LEU A 109 -7.72 -10.74 -0.83
CA LEU A 109 -8.79 -9.93 -1.44
C LEU A 109 -8.27 -8.57 -1.92
N THR A 110 -7.38 -7.94 -1.16
CA THR A 110 -6.74 -6.67 -1.54
C THR A 110 -5.96 -6.83 -2.84
N LEU A 111 -5.18 -7.91 -2.95
CA LEU A 111 -4.44 -8.25 -4.16
C LEU A 111 -5.38 -8.45 -5.35
N ALA A 112 -6.39 -9.31 -5.19
CA ALA A 112 -7.35 -9.61 -6.26
C ALA A 112 -8.06 -8.34 -6.75
N CYS A 113 -8.49 -7.48 -5.83
CA CYS A 113 -9.18 -6.23 -6.14
C CYS A 113 -8.29 -5.25 -6.92
N LEU A 114 -7.07 -5.00 -6.44
CA LEU A 114 -6.19 -4.01 -7.04
C LEU A 114 -5.54 -4.49 -8.33
N MET A 115 -5.20 -5.77 -8.43
CA MET A 115 -4.72 -6.34 -9.70
C MET A 115 -5.82 -6.31 -10.77
N ARG A 116 -7.07 -6.58 -10.38
CA ARG A 116 -8.21 -6.41 -11.28
C ARG A 116 -8.37 -4.96 -11.71
N ALA A 117 -8.28 -4.00 -10.79
CA ALA A 117 -8.35 -2.58 -11.13
C ALA A 117 -7.20 -2.15 -12.07
N ALA A 118 -5.97 -2.57 -11.78
CA ALA A 118 -4.80 -2.32 -12.62
C ALA A 118 -5.01 -2.87 -14.04
N TYR A 119 -5.49 -4.11 -14.16
CA TYR A 119 -5.77 -4.73 -15.45
C TYR A 119 -6.84 -3.96 -16.23
N LEU A 120 -7.97 -3.64 -15.59
CA LEU A 120 -9.09 -2.94 -16.24
C LEU A 120 -8.72 -1.55 -16.75
N VAL A 121 -7.85 -0.84 -16.03
CA VAL A 121 -7.41 0.52 -16.39
C VAL A 121 -6.28 0.47 -17.40
N PHE A 122 -5.19 -0.25 -17.11
CA PHE A 122 -3.97 -0.11 -17.90
C PHE A 122 -3.87 -1.06 -19.09
N TRP A 123 -4.45 -2.26 -19.02
CA TRP A 123 -4.25 -3.32 -20.04
C TRP A 123 -5.49 -3.73 -20.81
N LYS A 124 -6.70 -3.59 -20.24
CA LYS A 124 -7.93 -3.95 -20.94
C LYS A 124 -8.06 -3.12 -22.23
N THR A 125 -8.36 -3.78 -23.34
CA THR A 125 -8.65 -3.10 -24.61
C THR A 125 -9.83 -2.15 -24.44
N GLY A 126 -9.65 -0.91 -24.90
CA GLY A 126 -10.69 0.10 -24.86
C GLY A 126 -11.81 -0.17 -25.87
N ASP A 127 -12.91 0.53 -25.66
CA ASP A 127 -14.09 0.57 -26.53
C ASP A 127 -14.33 2.03 -26.96
N ASP A 128 -15.34 2.33 -27.77
CA ASP A 128 -15.61 3.68 -28.30
C ASP A 128 -15.74 4.77 -27.21
N ARG A 129 -16.00 4.36 -25.97
CA ARG A 129 -16.11 5.23 -24.79
C ARG A 129 -14.77 5.56 -24.09
N THR A 130 -13.68 4.96 -24.55
CA THR A 130 -12.36 5.11 -23.90
C THR A 130 -11.62 6.34 -24.39
N VAL A 131 -10.86 6.95 -23.47
CA VAL A 131 -10.16 8.21 -23.74
C VAL A 131 -8.93 7.96 -24.59
N HIS A 132 -8.91 8.50 -25.81
CA HIS A 132 -7.75 8.54 -26.68
C HIS A 132 -7.62 9.92 -27.34
N PRO A 133 -6.40 10.47 -27.52
CA PRO A 133 -5.12 10.05 -26.94
C PRO A 133 -4.85 10.73 -25.58
N VAL A 134 -4.25 9.98 -24.65
CA VAL A 134 -3.72 10.48 -23.38
C VAL A 134 -2.19 10.55 -23.45
N LYS A 135 -1.57 11.43 -22.65
CA LYS A 135 -0.12 11.51 -22.48
C LYS A 135 0.23 11.37 -21.01
N GLU A 136 1.46 10.96 -20.74
CA GLU A 136 2.01 10.93 -19.39
C GLU A 136 1.93 12.31 -18.71
N VAL A 137 1.83 12.29 -17.38
CA VAL A 137 1.72 13.51 -16.57
C VAL A 137 3.02 14.32 -16.54
N PRO A 138 2.95 15.63 -16.19
CA PRO A 138 4.12 16.47 -16.04
C PRO A 138 5.16 15.85 -15.10
N TRP A 139 6.44 16.10 -15.41
CA TRP A 139 7.59 15.56 -14.68
C TRP A 139 7.48 15.62 -13.16
N PRO A 140 7.03 16.73 -12.51
CA PRO A 140 6.95 16.78 -11.04
C PRO A 140 6.02 15.72 -10.44
N MET A 141 4.90 15.40 -11.09
CA MET A 141 3.97 14.36 -10.62
C MET A 141 4.60 12.98 -10.78
N SER A 142 5.22 12.71 -11.92
CA SER A 142 5.94 11.46 -12.19
C SER A 142 7.09 11.23 -11.21
N LEU A 143 7.87 12.28 -10.92
CA LEU A 143 8.98 12.22 -9.96
C LEU A 143 8.48 11.88 -8.56
N ALA A 144 7.39 12.50 -8.10
CA ALA A 144 6.81 12.20 -6.79
C ALA A 144 6.29 10.76 -6.70
N MET A 145 5.68 10.22 -7.76
CA MET A 145 5.28 8.81 -7.80
C MET A 145 6.46 7.87 -7.73
N VAL A 146 7.50 8.09 -8.55
CA VAL A 146 8.71 7.27 -8.56
C VAL A 146 9.43 7.34 -7.22
N PHE A 147 9.50 8.50 -6.59
CA PHE A 147 10.06 8.67 -5.26
C PHE A 147 9.30 7.83 -4.21
N LEU A 148 7.97 7.90 -4.19
CA LEU A 148 7.15 7.10 -3.27
C LEU A 148 7.25 5.59 -3.54
N ALA A 149 7.32 5.18 -4.81
CA ALA A 149 7.57 3.79 -5.19
C ALA A 149 8.95 3.33 -4.71
N GLY A 150 9.97 4.19 -4.85
CA GLY A 150 11.31 3.97 -4.33
C GLY A 150 11.32 3.81 -2.80
N LEU A 151 10.58 4.64 -2.06
CA LEU A 151 10.42 4.48 -0.61
C LEU A 151 9.76 3.15 -0.23
N CYS A 152 8.75 2.70 -1.00
CA CYS A 152 8.11 1.40 -0.76
C CYS A 152 9.10 0.24 -0.90
N LEU A 153 10.01 0.31 -1.88
CA LEU A 153 11.08 -0.68 -2.05
C LEU A 153 12.17 -0.55 -0.97
N LEU A 154 12.64 0.67 -0.70
CA LEU A 154 13.71 0.94 0.25
C LEU A 154 13.35 0.49 1.66
N ILE A 155 12.14 0.82 2.13
CA ILE A 155 11.67 0.39 3.45
C ILE A 155 11.37 -1.11 3.48
N GLY A 156 10.99 -1.70 2.34
CA GLY A 156 10.81 -3.15 2.23
C GLY A 156 12.12 -3.93 2.35
N LEU A 157 13.19 -3.43 1.73
CA LEU A 157 14.54 -4.02 1.78
C LEU A 157 15.27 -3.73 3.09
N TYR A 158 15.09 -2.53 3.65
CA TYR A 158 15.73 -2.08 4.88
C TYR A 158 14.70 -1.62 5.94
N PRO A 159 13.89 -2.53 6.51
CA PRO A 159 12.92 -2.18 7.56
C PRO A 159 13.55 -1.50 8.78
N ASN A 160 14.83 -1.81 9.05
CA ASN A 160 15.60 -1.29 10.18
C ASN A 160 15.74 0.24 10.17
N LEU A 161 15.53 0.91 9.02
CA LEU A 161 15.58 2.36 8.94
C LEU A 161 14.54 3.03 9.85
N LEU A 162 13.37 2.41 10.02
CA LEU A 162 12.29 2.93 10.86
C LEU A 162 12.36 2.42 12.30
N TYR A 163 13.17 1.39 12.58
CA TYR A 163 13.26 0.76 13.90
C TYR A 163 13.49 1.74 15.05
N PRO A 164 14.45 2.69 15.03
CA PRO A 164 14.70 3.54 16.20
C PRO A 164 13.51 4.42 16.57
N ILE A 165 12.83 4.99 15.56
CA ILE A 165 11.65 5.84 15.76
C ILE A 165 10.46 4.99 16.22
N LEU A 166 10.25 3.83 15.58
CA LEU A 166 9.16 2.93 15.93
C LEU A 166 9.35 2.32 17.32
N HIS A 167 10.56 1.95 17.71
CA HIS A 167 10.87 1.43 19.04
C HIS A 167 10.51 2.43 20.13
N GLN A 168 10.91 3.69 19.98
CA GLN A 168 10.55 4.75 20.93
C GLN A 168 9.03 4.95 21.00
N ALA A 169 8.36 5.00 19.85
CA ALA A 169 6.91 5.14 19.79
C ALA A 169 6.18 3.95 20.42
N THR A 170 6.63 2.71 20.17
CA THR A 170 6.08 1.50 20.77
C THR A 170 6.20 1.51 22.28
N ASN A 171 7.37 1.88 22.83
CA ASN A 171 7.56 1.97 24.27
C ASN A 171 6.67 3.03 24.92
N ALA A 172 6.49 4.18 24.26
CA ALA A 172 5.59 5.23 24.74
C ALA A 172 4.13 4.76 24.77
N VAL A 173 3.66 4.08 23.73
CA VAL A 173 2.29 3.51 23.69
C VAL A 173 2.11 2.42 24.74
N LEU A 174 3.10 1.55 24.92
CA LEU A 174 3.08 0.51 25.95
C LEU A 174 3.00 1.09 27.37
N ALA A 175 3.75 2.16 27.66
CA ALA A 175 3.72 2.81 28.96
C ALA A 175 2.31 3.33 29.31
N ILE A 176 1.63 3.94 28.32
CA ILE A 176 0.23 4.38 28.47
C ILE A 176 -0.69 3.20 28.68
N TRP A 177 -0.51 2.12 27.91
CA TRP A 177 -1.31 0.90 28.03
C TRP A 177 -1.20 0.29 29.43
N SER A 178 0.02 0.20 29.99
CA SER A 178 0.25 -0.33 31.32
C SER A 178 -0.25 0.58 32.45
N ALA A 179 -0.34 1.89 32.23
CA ALA A 179 -0.84 2.84 33.22
C ALA A 179 -2.38 2.86 33.28
N GLY A 180 -3.06 2.34 32.26
CA GLY A 180 -4.52 2.27 32.18
C GLY A 180 -5.13 0.92 32.60
N GLN A 181 -4.30 -0.09 32.89
CA GLN A 181 -4.71 -1.38 33.48
C GLN A 181 -4.57 -1.34 35.01
#